data_AF-A0A5P2WZX8-F1
#
_entry.id   AF-A0A5P2WZX8-F1
#
_cell.length_a   1.000
_cell.length_b   1.000
_cell.length_c   1.000
_cell.angle_alpha   90.00
_cell.angle_beta   90.00
_cell.angle_gamma   90.00
#
_symmetry.space_group_name_H-M   'P 1'
#
loop_
_entity.id
_entity.type
_entity.pdbx_description
1 polymer ?
#
loop_
_entity_poly.entity_id
_entity_poly.type
_entity_poly.pdbx_seq_one_letter_code
_entity_poly.pdbx_strand_id
1 'polypeptide(L)'
;MEDSSRDQPAIVSVLSTYVRSHAKRPRTGTGAFKGLASDIKAALTALDKREPVHDSAPTDLRGANLQGANLQGVHLGDADLRGANLRGANLSGAELANADLRGAYLRDADLFGGTLVGADLRDADLHGTNLVAANLRGAKR
;
A
#
# COMPACT_ATOMS: atom_id res chain seq x y z
N MET A 1 -13.46 -29.54 23.50
CA MET A 1 -13.67 -28.15 23.04
C MET A 1 -12.42 -27.78 22.29
N GLU A 2 -12.48 -27.98 20.97
CA GLU A 2 -11.42 -27.59 20.05
C GLU A 2 -11.46 -26.07 19.95
N ASP A 3 -10.45 -25.41 20.49
CA ASP A 3 -10.28 -23.97 20.35
C ASP A 3 -10.02 -23.69 18.85
N SER A 4 -11.03 -23.11 18.21
CA SER A 4 -11.10 -23.01 16.75
C SER A 4 -10.04 -22.04 16.27
N SER A 5 -9.11 -22.51 15.44
CA SER A 5 -8.10 -21.70 14.73
C SER A 5 -8.70 -20.68 13.74
N ARG A 6 -9.99 -20.35 13.86
CA ARG A 6 -10.77 -19.45 12.98
C ARG A 6 -10.90 -18.02 13.51
N ASP A 7 -10.58 -17.74 14.77
CA ASP A 7 -10.90 -16.45 15.40
C ASP A 7 -9.69 -15.57 15.79
N GLN A 8 -8.47 -15.90 15.36
CA GLN A 8 -7.36 -14.94 15.44
C GLN A 8 -7.18 -14.24 14.10
N PRO A 9 -7.57 -12.96 13.97
CA PRO A 9 -7.09 -12.18 12.85
C PRO A 9 -5.58 -12.01 13.02
N ALA A 10 -4.81 -12.58 12.08
CA ALA A 10 -3.42 -12.21 11.83
C ALA A 10 -3.28 -10.68 11.98
N ILE A 11 -2.26 -10.20 12.71
CA ILE A 11 -2.07 -8.76 12.98
C ILE A 11 -2.12 -7.95 11.68
N VAL A 12 -1.60 -8.53 10.59
CA VAL A 12 -1.69 -7.98 9.24
C VAL A 12 -3.12 -7.77 8.78
N SER A 13 -4.00 -8.76 8.98
CA SER A 13 -5.42 -8.67 8.62
C SER A 13 -6.11 -7.55 9.41
N VAL A 14 -5.82 -7.41 10.70
CA VAL A 14 -6.37 -6.33 11.53
C VAL A 14 -5.91 -4.97 11.04
N LEU A 15 -4.59 -4.78 10.90
CA LEU A 15 -4.00 -3.49 10.49
C LEU A 15 -4.40 -3.12 9.06
N SER A 16 -4.37 -4.08 8.14
CA SER A 16 -4.80 -3.87 6.75
C SER A 16 -6.28 -3.50 6.69
N THR A 17 -7.13 -4.20 7.45
CA THR A 17 -8.56 -3.88 7.56
C THR A 17 -8.79 -2.50 8.19
N TYR A 18 -7.99 -2.14 9.19
CA TYR A 18 -8.02 -0.82 9.81
C TYR A 18 -7.70 0.27 8.78
N VAL A 19 -6.60 0.12 8.02
CA VAL A 19 -6.24 1.06 6.95
C VAL A 19 -7.35 1.13 5.90
N ARG A 20 -7.87 0.00 5.40
CA ARG A 20 -8.95 -0.01 4.39
C ARG A 20 -10.23 0.68 4.87
N SER A 21 -10.58 0.54 6.15
CA SER A 21 -11.82 1.13 6.69
C SER A 21 -11.69 2.60 7.07
N HIS A 22 -10.50 3.03 7.51
CA HIS A 22 -10.27 4.39 8.04
C HIS A 22 -9.61 5.34 7.03
N ALA A 23 -8.89 4.81 6.03
CA ALA A 23 -8.30 5.63 4.97
C ALA A 23 -9.34 6.14 3.96
N LYS A 24 -10.51 5.50 3.84
CA LYS A 24 -11.56 5.86 2.86
C LYS A 24 -12.20 7.23 3.06
N ARG A 25 -12.09 7.85 4.24
CA ARG A 25 -12.72 9.15 4.52
C ARG A 25 -11.62 10.19 4.81
N PRO A 26 -11.46 11.23 3.97
CA PRO A 26 -10.78 12.44 4.41
C PRO A 26 -11.50 12.93 5.66
N ARG A 27 -10.81 13.04 6.81
CA ARG A 27 -11.42 13.62 8.01
C ARG A 27 -11.84 15.04 7.64
N THR A 28 -13.15 15.25 7.59
CA THR A 28 -13.79 16.51 7.20
C THR A 28 -13.28 17.65 8.06
N GLY A 29 -12.69 18.65 7.42
CA GLY A 29 -12.17 19.85 8.06
C GLY A 29 -11.47 20.69 7.01
N THR A 30 -12.24 21.60 6.41
CA THR A 30 -11.84 22.69 5.50
C THR A 30 -10.37 23.11 5.57
N GLY A 31 -9.70 23.05 4.41
CA GLY A 31 -8.46 23.79 4.15
C GLY A 31 -7.18 23.00 4.46
N ALA A 32 -6.36 22.82 3.42
CA ALA A 32 -5.10 22.06 3.35
C ALA A 32 -5.25 20.53 3.28
N PHE A 33 -4.50 19.92 2.36
CA PHE A 33 -4.29 18.47 2.28
C PHE A 33 -3.63 18.01 3.59
N LYS A 34 -4.46 17.76 4.60
CA LYS A 34 -4.03 17.25 5.90
C LYS A 34 -3.58 15.82 5.64
N GLY A 35 -2.28 15.57 5.76
CA GLY A 35 -1.66 14.27 5.50
C GLY A 35 -2.35 13.12 6.23
N LEU A 36 -1.98 11.88 5.87
CA LEU A 36 -2.58 10.67 6.46
C LEU A 36 -2.77 10.80 7.97
N ALA A 37 -3.94 10.40 8.44
CA ALA A 37 -4.21 10.39 9.86
C ALA A 37 -3.16 9.53 10.60
N SER A 38 -2.73 10.01 11.76
CA SER A 38 -1.59 9.44 12.51
C SER A 38 -1.79 7.97 12.87
N ASP A 39 -3.05 7.57 13.06
CA ASP A 39 -3.50 6.21 13.28
C ASP A 39 -3.24 5.30 12.06
N ILE A 40 -3.60 5.76 10.86
CA ILE A 40 -3.32 5.05 9.61
C ILE A 40 -1.81 4.97 9.36
N LYS A 41 -1.07 6.06 9.63
CA LYS A 41 0.39 6.07 9.52
C LYS A 41 1.02 5.06 10.47
N ALA A 42 0.55 5.01 11.73
CA ALA A 42 1.02 4.04 12.70
C ALA A 42 0.73 2.59 12.25
N ALA A 43 -0.46 2.34 11.69
CA ALA A 43 -0.80 1.03 11.15
C ALA A 43 0.11 0.63 9.98
N LEU A 44 0.42 1.55 9.06
CA LEU A 44 1.36 1.32 7.96
C LEU A 44 2.79 1.08 8.45
N THR A 45 3.25 1.83 9.45
CA THR A 45 4.56 1.58 10.08
C THR A 45 4.62 0.24 10.80
N ALA A 46 3.51 -0.19 11.42
CA ALA A 46 3.43 -1.52 12.03
C ALA A 46 3.42 -2.63 10.97
N LEU A 47 2.80 -2.39 9.81
CA LEU A 47 2.85 -3.31 8.67
C LEU A 47 4.26 -3.41 8.07
N ASP A 48 5.05 -2.32 8.10
CA ASP A 48 6.42 -2.22 7.59
C ASP A 48 7.46 -2.90 8.48
N LYS A 49 7.36 -2.72 9.80
CA LYS A 49 8.31 -3.26 10.79
C LYS A 49 8.15 -4.76 11.06
N ARG A 50 7.19 -5.43 10.43
CA ARG A 50 6.94 -6.84 10.68
C ARG A 50 7.91 -7.69 9.85
N GLU A 51 8.37 -8.79 10.43
CA GLU A 51 9.10 -9.79 9.64
C GLU A 51 8.10 -10.66 8.85
N PRO A 52 8.22 -10.76 7.52
CA PRO A 52 7.31 -11.54 6.67
C PRO A 52 7.33 -13.05 6.94
N VAL A 53 8.27 -13.52 7.78
CA VAL A 53 8.48 -14.94 8.08
C VAL A 53 7.37 -15.54 8.97
N HIS A 54 6.57 -14.71 9.63
CA HIS A 54 5.59 -15.16 10.63
C HIS A 54 4.12 -15.00 10.26
N ASP A 55 3.80 -14.32 9.15
CA ASP A 55 2.40 -14.06 8.77
C ASP A 55 2.22 -14.29 7.26
N SER A 56 1.52 -15.36 6.91
CA SER A 56 1.33 -15.81 5.52
C SER A 56 0.26 -15.02 4.76
N ALA A 57 -0.41 -14.07 5.42
CA ALA A 57 -1.44 -13.26 4.79
C ALA A 57 -0.83 -12.06 4.05
N PRO A 58 -1.13 -11.88 2.75
CA PRO A 58 -0.72 -10.69 2.02
C PRO A 58 -1.37 -9.43 2.61
N THR A 59 -0.65 -8.31 2.57
CA THR A 59 -1.18 -7.01 3.01
C THR A 59 -2.32 -6.57 2.08
N ASP A 60 -3.56 -6.55 2.56
CA ASP A 60 -4.73 -6.17 1.75
C ASP A 60 -5.05 -4.67 1.94
N LEU A 61 -4.68 -3.85 0.96
CA LEU A 61 -4.90 -2.40 0.92
C LEU A 61 -5.83 -1.99 -0.23
N ARG A 62 -6.68 -2.91 -0.69
CA ARG A 62 -7.62 -2.66 -1.79
C ARG A 62 -8.49 -1.45 -1.53
N GLY A 63 -8.52 -0.54 -2.51
CA GLY A 63 -9.32 0.67 -2.46
C GLY A 63 -8.99 1.60 -1.29
N ALA A 64 -7.86 1.42 -0.60
CA ALA A 64 -7.42 2.34 0.44
C ALA A 64 -7.09 3.70 -0.18
N ASN A 65 -7.48 4.78 0.48
CA ASN A 65 -7.11 6.12 0.06
C ASN A 65 -5.86 6.59 0.80
N LEU A 66 -4.73 6.40 0.13
CA LEU A 66 -3.37 6.70 0.55
C LEU A 66 -2.81 7.90 -0.24
N GLN A 67 -3.69 8.80 -0.69
CA GLN A 67 -3.30 9.99 -1.43
C GLN A 67 -2.30 10.84 -0.63
N GLY A 68 -1.18 11.21 -1.25
CA GLY A 68 -0.13 12.00 -0.61
C GLY A 68 0.58 11.30 0.55
N ALA A 69 0.42 9.98 0.70
CA ALA A 69 1.07 9.24 1.78
C ALA A 69 2.59 9.28 1.66
N ASN A 70 3.28 9.36 2.80
CA ASN A 70 4.69 9.01 2.84
C ASN A 70 4.83 7.51 3.16
N LEU A 71 5.19 6.75 2.13
CA LEU A 71 5.42 5.31 2.08
C LEU A 71 6.85 5.00 1.61
N GLN A 72 7.78 5.93 1.83
CA GLN A 72 9.18 5.76 1.45
C GLN A 72 9.77 4.50 2.11
N GLY A 73 10.36 3.63 1.28
CA GLY A 73 11.03 2.40 1.73
C GLY A 73 10.12 1.31 2.30
N VAL A 74 8.80 1.43 2.17
CA VAL A 74 7.86 0.47 2.79
C VAL A 74 7.97 -0.93 2.19
N HIS A 75 7.87 -1.96 3.03
CA HIS A 75 7.74 -3.35 2.59
C HIS A 75 6.27 -3.71 2.28
N LEU A 76 5.94 -3.80 0.99
CA LEU A 76 4.62 -4.18 0.46
C LEU A 76 4.71 -5.29 -0.60
N GLY A 77 5.70 -6.19 -0.46
CA GLY A 77 5.78 -7.40 -1.27
C GLY A 77 4.51 -8.23 -1.18
N ASP A 78 4.05 -8.75 -2.32
CA ASP A 78 2.82 -9.54 -2.48
C ASP A 78 1.53 -8.84 -2.01
N ALA A 79 1.56 -7.52 -1.76
CA ALA A 79 0.41 -6.77 -1.29
C ALA A 79 -0.68 -6.64 -2.36
N ASP A 80 -1.94 -6.63 -1.92
CA ASP A 80 -3.10 -6.36 -2.76
C ASP A 80 -3.48 -4.88 -2.65
N LEU A 81 -3.09 -4.08 -3.64
CA LEU A 81 -3.30 -2.63 -3.76
C LEU A 81 -4.33 -2.29 -4.84
N ARG A 82 -5.15 -3.25 -5.28
CA ARG A 82 -6.11 -3.04 -6.36
C ARG A 82 -7.02 -1.85 -6.07
N GLY A 83 -7.11 -0.93 -7.03
CA GLY A 83 -7.93 0.27 -6.92
C GLY A 83 -7.54 1.24 -5.80
N ALA A 84 -6.39 1.06 -5.14
CA ALA A 84 -5.93 1.99 -4.12
C ALA A 84 -5.66 3.39 -4.72
N ASN A 85 -6.02 4.44 -3.98
CA ASN A 85 -5.66 5.80 -4.37
C ASN A 85 -4.31 6.16 -3.76
N LEU A 86 -3.26 6.15 -4.58
CA LEU A 86 -1.87 6.49 -4.24
C LEU A 86 -1.43 7.80 -4.91
N ARG A 87 -2.38 8.64 -5.35
CA ARG A 87 -2.08 9.88 -6.06
C ARG A 87 -1.14 10.77 -5.24
N GLY A 88 -0.02 11.19 -5.82
CA GLY A 88 0.96 12.03 -5.14
C GLY A 88 1.66 11.38 -3.94
N ALA A 89 1.52 10.06 -3.72
CA ALA A 89 2.20 9.38 -2.63
C ALA A 89 3.70 9.30 -2.89
N ASN A 90 4.51 9.45 -1.85
CA ASN A 90 5.94 9.14 -1.88
C ASN A 90 6.14 7.65 -1.59
N LEU A 91 6.48 6.88 -2.61
CA LEU A 91 6.83 5.45 -2.59
C LEU A 91 8.32 5.25 -2.97
N SER A 92 9.16 6.27 -2.80
CA SER A 92 10.58 6.17 -3.15
C SER A 92 11.24 5.02 -2.39
N GLY A 93 11.95 4.15 -3.09
CA GLY A 93 12.58 2.95 -2.54
C GLY A 93 11.62 1.88 -2.00
N ALA A 94 10.29 1.99 -2.21
CA ALA A 94 9.34 1.00 -1.72
C ALA A 94 9.56 -0.39 -2.36
N GLU A 95 9.34 -1.44 -1.59
CA GLU A 95 9.42 -2.83 -2.04
C GLU A 95 8.01 -3.34 -2.38
N LEU A 96 7.69 -3.43 -3.66
CA LEU A 96 6.40 -3.80 -4.23
C LEU A 96 6.53 -5.06 -5.12
N ALA A 97 7.50 -5.92 -4.85
CA ALA A 97 7.69 -7.15 -5.61
C ALA A 97 6.39 -7.99 -5.59
N ASN A 98 5.95 -8.45 -6.76
CA ASN A 98 4.71 -9.20 -6.98
C ASN A 98 3.41 -8.53 -6.50
N ALA A 99 3.44 -7.24 -6.13
CA ALA A 99 2.24 -6.55 -5.67
C ALA A 99 1.17 -6.45 -6.78
N ASP A 100 -0.10 -6.59 -6.41
CA ASP A 100 -1.24 -6.41 -7.31
C ASP A 100 -1.72 -4.95 -7.24
N LEU A 101 -1.30 -4.14 -8.21
CA LEU A 101 -1.61 -2.72 -8.34
C LEU A 101 -2.69 -2.47 -9.41
N ARG A 102 -3.46 -3.50 -9.82
CA ARG A 102 -4.43 -3.33 -10.90
C ARG A 102 -5.46 -2.26 -10.61
N GLY A 103 -5.64 -1.34 -11.54
CA GLY A 103 -6.54 -0.20 -11.40
C GLY A 103 -6.17 0.81 -10.31
N ALA A 104 -4.95 0.75 -9.73
CA ALA A 104 -4.50 1.72 -8.74
C ALA A 104 -4.31 3.12 -9.35
N TYR A 105 -4.58 4.17 -8.57
CA TYR A 105 -4.37 5.55 -8.99
C TYR A 105 -3.00 6.03 -8.50
N LEU A 106 -2.00 6.04 -9.39
CA LEU A 106 -0.60 6.39 -9.08
C LEU A 106 -0.19 7.74 -9.66
N ARG A 107 -1.15 8.54 -10.15
CA ARG A 107 -0.86 9.84 -10.75
C ARG A 107 0.01 10.70 -9.82
N ASP A 108 1.06 11.31 -10.36
CA ASP A 108 2.00 12.17 -9.62
C ASP A 108 2.73 11.46 -8.44
N ALA A 109 2.62 10.14 -8.29
CA ALA A 109 3.31 9.40 -7.23
C ALA A 109 4.81 9.29 -7.50
N ASP A 110 5.61 9.19 -6.44
CA ASP A 110 7.06 9.04 -6.54
C ASP A 110 7.48 7.59 -6.26
N LEU A 111 7.89 6.84 -7.27
CA LEU A 111 8.41 5.47 -7.17
C LEU A 111 9.92 5.43 -7.43
N PHE A 112 10.64 6.55 -7.23
CA PHE A 112 12.08 6.63 -7.45
C PHE A 112 12.82 5.49 -6.74
N GLY A 113 13.59 4.69 -7.48
CA GLY A 113 14.38 3.59 -6.93
C GLY A 113 13.57 2.44 -6.32
N GLY A 114 12.23 2.42 -6.47
CA GLY A 114 11.37 1.36 -5.94
C GLY A 114 11.52 0.03 -6.69
N THR A 115 11.19 -1.08 -6.04
CA THR A 115 11.22 -2.42 -6.63
C THR A 115 9.80 -2.88 -6.96
N LEU A 116 9.49 -3.07 -8.23
CA LEU A 116 8.19 -3.54 -8.73
C LEU A 116 8.34 -4.84 -9.54
N VAL A 117 9.33 -5.68 -9.19
CA VAL A 117 9.61 -6.92 -9.91
C VAL A 117 8.37 -7.82 -9.87
N GLY A 118 7.86 -8.23 -11.03
CA GLY A 118 6.67 -9.08 -11.13
C GLY A 118 5.34 -8.41 -10.75
N ALA A 119 5.33 -7.12 -10.40
CA ALA A 119 4.11 -6.41 -10.02
C ALA A 119 3.09 -6.35 -11.17
N ASP A 120 1.80 -6.32 -10.84
CA ASP A 120 0.72 -6.20 -11.82
C ASP A 120 0.16 -4.78 -11.83
N LEU A 121 0.55 -3.97 -12.81
CA LEU A 121 0.14 -2.57 -12.99
C LEU A 121 -0.96 -2.40 -14.06
N ARG A 122 -1.61 -3.49 -14.52
CA ARG A 122 -2.65 -3.37 -15.55
C ARG A 122 -3.76 -2.44 -15.09
N ASP A 123 -4.21 -1.57 -15.99
CA ASP A 123 -5.25 -0.56 -15.74
C ASP A 123 -4.87 0.51 -14.69
N ALA A 124 -3.63 0.54 -14.17
CA ALA A 124 -3.20 1.56 -13.23
C ALA A 124 -2.97 2.93 -13.92
N ASP A 125 -3.36 4.03 -13.26
CA ASP A 125 -3.08 5.38 -13.74
C ASP A 125 -1.67 5.82 -13.32
N LEU A 126 -0.71 5.71 -14.23
CA LEU A 126 0.70 6.06 -14.04
C LEU A 126 1.08 7.47 -14.55
N HIS A 127 0.11 8.33 -14.86
CA HIS A 127 0.42 9.66 -15.42
C HIS A 127 1.25 10.50 -14.43
N GLY A 128 2.41 11.00 -14.86
CA GLY A 128 3.28 11.81 -14.01
C GLY A 128 3.95 11.03 -12.87
N THR A 129 3.80 9.71 -12.81
CA THR A 129 4.51 8.89 -11.82
C THR A 129 6.01 8.91 -12.08
N ASN A 130 6.81 9.19 -11.06
CA ASN A 130 8.26 9.11 -11.16
C ASN A 130 8.72 7.64 -11.03
N LEU A 131 9.09 7.02 -12.15
CA LEU A 131 9.64 5.66 -12.19
C LEU A 131 11.15 5.63 -12.40
N VAL A 132 11.85 6.75 -12.22
CA VAL A 132 13.31 6.81 -12.39
C VAL A 132 13.98 5.85 -11.41
N ALA A 133 14.94 5.06 -11.91
CA ALA A 133 15.64 4.01 -11.17
C ALA A 133 14.73 2.88 -10.60
N ALA A 134 13.43 2.86 -10.92
CA ALA A 134 12.54 1.79 -10.47
C ALA A 134 12.85 0.48 -11.20
N ASN A 135 12.89 -0.62 -10.46
CA ASN A 135 13.07 -1.96 -11.03
C ASN A 135 11.72 -2.57 -11.43
N LEU A 136 11.41 -2.53 -12.72
CA LEU A 136 10.15 -3.03 -13.29
C LEU A 136 10.28 -4.39 -13.99
N ARG A 137 11.31 -5.19 -13.64
CA ARG A 137 11.55 -6.48 -14.32
C ARG A 137 10.34 -7.41 -14.16
N GLY A 138 9.76 -7.83 -15.28
CA GLY A 138 8.60 -8.73 -15.29
C GLY A 138 7.29 -8.09 -14.80
N ALA A 139 7.26 -6.76 -14.57
CA ALA A 139 6.03 -6.07 -14.26
C ALA A 139 5.06 -6.12 -15.45
N LYS A 140 3.79 -6.42 -15.18
CA LYS A 140 2.70 -6.41 -16.17
C LYS A 140 2.13 -4.99 -16.23
N ARG A 141 1.82 -4.49 -17.42
CA ARG A 141 1.36 -3.11 -17.64
C ARG A 141 0.21 -3.13 -18.64
#